data_AF-D3BHG6-F1
#
_entry.id   AF-D3BHG6-F1
#
_cell.length_a   1.000
_cell.length_b   1.000
_cell.length_c   1.000
_cell.angle_alpha   90.00
_cell.angle_beta   90.00
_cell.angle_gamma   90.00
#
_symmetry.space_group_name_H-M   'P 1'
#
loop_
_entity.id
_entity.type
_entity.pdbx_description
1 polymer ?
#
loop_
_entity_poly.entity_id
_entity_poly.type
_entity_poly.pdbx_seq_one_letter_code
_entity_poly.pdbx_strand_id
1 'polypeptide(L)'
;MSHTPKNSGGTTPTQSTAVLSTDYTNTKRKASLSKRFRINNEQDRQTLKERNIQAHLEQLENDNEMPQDQDDDDDYQDDDDDLIYNTPKNKRKINREREKKKSESRILQFQSVLEKAYLETYPSHIPTYLTSQSSPSIYPARSFCSVCGGISSYSCKQCTDRYCSPACFKLHNDNRCKKGLY
;
A
#
# COMPACT_ATOMS: atom_id res chain seq x y z
N MET A 1 -53.50 50.64 12.97
CA MET A 1 -52.97 49.95 14.17
C MET A 1 -53.40 48.49 14.08
N SER A 2 -52.61 47.69 13.37
CA SER A 2 -52.85 46.27 13.12
C SER A 2 -51.89 45.48 14.01
N HIS A 3 -52.43 44.92 15.09
CA HIS A 3 -51.66 44.13 16.05
C HIS A 3 -51.65 42.66 15.63
N THR A 4 -50.47 42.17 15.25
CA THR A 4 -50.12 40.75 15.16
C THR A 4 -49.68 40.25 16.54
N PRO A 5 -50.20 39.11 17.05
CA PRO A 5 -49.61 38.47 18.21
C PRO A 5 -48.42 37.56 17.82
N LYS A 6 -47.39 37.64 18.65
CA LYS A 6 -46.11 36.94 18.62
C LYS A 6 -46.31 35.44 18.89
N ASN A 7 -45.65 34.59 18.10
CA ASN A 7 -45.49 33.17 18.40
C ASN A 7 -44.19 32.95 19.18
N SER A 8 -44.27 32.35 20.36
CA SER A 8 -43.14 32.05 21.25
C SER A 8 -43.34 30.67 21.90
N GLY A 9 -42.27 29.89 21.94
CA GLY A 9 -42.19 28.60 22.65
C GLY A 9 -42.41 27.40 21.70
N GLY A 10 -41.72 26.28 21.82
CA GLY A 10 -40.72 25.81 22.76
C GLY A 10 -40.38 24.38 22.33
N THR A 11 -39.10 24.05 22.33
CA THR A 11 -38.54 22.74 21.97
C THR A 11 -38.85 21.66 23.00
N THR A 12 -39.34 20.50 22.58
CA THR A 12 -39.07 19.20 23.23
C THR A 12 -38.91 18.09 22.18
N PRO A 13 -37.89 17.21 22.30
CA PRO A 13 -37.68 16.11 21.36
C PRO A 13 -38.47 14.87 21.79
N THR A 14 -39.33 14.37 20.89
CA THR A 14 -40.06 13.11 21.07
C THR A 14 -39.09 11.94 20.92
N GLN A 15 -39.00 11.13 21.97
CA GLN A 15 -38.11 9.98 22.09
C GLN A 15 -38.48 8.90 21.06
N SER A 16 -37.52 8.49 20.24
CA SER A 16 -37.64 7.35 19.33
C SER A 16 -37.66 6.05 20.13
N THR A 17 -38.77 5.33 20.10
CA THR A 17 -38.90 3.99 20.66
C THR A 17 -38.04 3.01 19.86
N ALA A 18 -36.98 2.48 20.49
CA ALA A 18 -36.15 1.44 19.91
C ALA A 18 -36.94 0.12 19.88
N VAL A 19 -37.15 -0.42 18.69
CA VAL A 19 -37.75 -1.75 18.48
C VAL A 19 -36.68 -2.78 18.85
N LEU A 20 -36.92 -3.53 19.93
CA LEU A 20 -36.09 -4.65 20.38
C LEU A 20 -36.09 -5.74 19.30
N SER A 21 -34.95 -5.92 18.64
CA SER A 21 -34.71 -7.00 17.68
C SER A 21 -34.48 -8.32 18.42
N THR A 22 -35.30 -9.31 18.08
CA THR A 22 -35.35 -10.69 18.59
C THR A 22 -34.05 -11.46 18.40
N ASP A 23 -33.77 -12.35 19.36
CA ASP A 23 -32.59 -13.19 19.49
C ASP A 23 -32.23 -13.98 18.22
N TYR A 24 -31.07 -13.67 17.64
CA TYR A 24 -30.44 -14.48 16.61
C TYR A 24 -29.59 -15.55 17.28
N THR A 25 -30.03 -16.81 17.21
CA THR A 25 -29.32 -17.95 17.77
C THR A 25 -27.98 -18.14 17.04
N ASN A 26 -26.90 -17.82 17.75
CA ASN A 26 -25.53 -17.87 17.26
C ASN A 26 -25.06 -19.33 17.08
N THR A 27 -25.22 -19.87 15.86
CA THR A 27 -24.57 -21.11 15.46
C THR A 27 -23.08 -20.82 15.23
N LYS A 28 -22.26 -21.17 16.23
CA LYS A 28 -20.81 -20.95 16.29
C LYS A 28 -20.06 -21.60 15.11
N ARG A 29 -19.92 -20.90 13.98
CA ARG A 29 -18.77 -21.11 13.09
C ARG A 29 -17.59 -20.33 13.65
N LYS A 30 -16.63 -21.02 14.26
CA LYS A 30 -15.37 -20.41 14.71
C LYS A 30 -14.65 -19.85 13.48
N ALA A 31 -14.75 -18.55 13.26
CA ALA A 31 -13.93 -17.85 12.28
C ALA A 31 -12.48 -17.91 12.76
N SER A 32 -11.68 -18.80 12.17
CA SER A 32 -10.24 -18.77 12.36
C SER A 32 -9.71 -17.53 11.65
N LEU A 33 -9.50 -16.45 12.41
CA LEU A 33 -8.80 -15.26 11.93
C LEU A 33 -7.45 -15.69 11.33
N SER A 34 -7.18 -15.26 10.10
CA SER A 34 -5.96 -15.63 9.39
C SER A 34 -4.73 -15.22 10.21
N LYS A 35 -3.61 -15.94 10.06
CA LYS A 35 -2.36 -15.65 10.82
C LYS A 35 -1.92 -14.18 10.74
N ARG A 36 -2.32 -13.45 9.70
CA ARG A 36 -2.06 -12.01 9.52
C ARG A 36 -2.85 -11.09 10.46
N PHE A 37 -4.00 -11.53 10.99
CA PHE A 37 -4.85 -10.78 11.91
C PHE A 37 -4.52 -11.02 13.40
N ARG A 38 -3.43 -11.74 13.70
CA ARG A 38 -2.98 -11.97 15.10
C ARG A 38 -2.03 -10.91 15.63
N ILE A 39 -1.65 -9.94 14.80
CA ILE A 39 -0.69 -8.89 15.14
C ILE A 39 -1.49 -7.65 15.51
N ASN A 40 -1.89 -7.58 16.78
CA ASN A 40 -2.76 -6.50 17.26
C ASN A 40 -1.95 -5.44 18.01
N ASN A 41 -0.82 -5.83 18.63
CA ASN A 41 0.00 -4.96 19.44
C ASN A 41 1.38 -4.71 18.82
N GLU A 42 2.03 -3.61 19.24
CA GLU A 42 3.40 -3.27 18.80
C GLU A 42 4.41 -4.36 19.22
N GLN A 43 4.21 -4.98 20.38
CA GLN A 43 5.04 -6.11 20.84
C GLN A 43 4.93 -7.33 19.92
N ASP A 44 3.75 -7.62 19.36
CA ASP A 44 3.57 -8.70 18.39
C ASP A 44 4.31 -8.39 17.08
N ARG A 45 4.40 -7.11 16.70
CA ARG A 45 5.16 -6.66 15.52
C ARG A 45 6.66 -6.81 15.76
N GLN A 46 7.14 -6.47 16.94
CA GLN A 46 8.54 -6.58 17.33
C GLN A 46 8.99 -8.04 17.38
N THR A 47 8.25 -8.91 18.07
CA THR A 47 8.55 -10.35 18.14
C THR A 47 8.51 -11.04 16.77
N LEU A 48 7.63 -10.61 15.87
CA LEU A 48 7.60 -11.12 14.50
C LEU A 48 8.83 -10.67 13.70
N LYS A 49 9.25 -9.41 13.86
CA LYS A 49 10.49 -8.89 13.25
C LYS A 49 11.70 -9.66 13.76
N GLU A 50 11.83 -9.83 15.07
CA GLU A 50 12.91 -10.59 15.72
C GLU A 50 12.97 -12.03 15.22
N ARG A 51 11.83 -12.74 15.17
CA ARG A 51 11.78 -14.10 14.62
C ARG A 51 12.25 -14.17 13.17
N ASN A 52 11.84 -13.22 12.34
CA ASN A 52 12.25 -13.20 10.93
C ASN A 52 13.75 -12.92 10.78
N ILE A 53 14.30 -12.02 11.61
CA ILE A 53 15.74 -11.71 11.63
C ILE A 53 16.52 -12.95 12.10
N GLN A 54 16.07 -13.60 13.17
CA GLN A 54 16.73 -14.78 13.73
C GLN A 54 16.76 -15.95 12.73
N ALA A 55 15.64 -16.22 12.06
CA ALA A 55 15.60 -17.26 11.02
C ALA A 55 16.52 -16.96 9.84
N HIS A 56 16.71 -15.67 9.51
CA HIS A 56 17.66 -15.27 8.47
C HIS A 56 19.11 -15.46 8.93
N LEU A 57 19.42 -15.12 10.19
CA LEU A 57 20.75 -15.34 10.77
C LEU A 57 21.11 -16.83 10.85
N GLU A 58 20.19 -17.67 11.31
CA GLU A 58 20.37 -19.13 11.40
C GLU A 58 20.62 -19.76 10.01
N GLN A 59 19.96 -19.24 8.97
CA GLN A 59 20.24 -19.66 7.59
C GLN A 59 21.66 -19.27 7.15
N LEU A 60 22.11 -18.06 7.48
CA LEU A 60 23.48 -17.61 7.16
C LEU A 60 24.55 -18.35 7.98
N GLU A 61 24.25 -18.77 9.21
CA GLU A 61 25.13 -19.60 10.04
C GLU A 61 25.29 -21.00 9.45
N ASN A 62 24.19 -21.64 9.04
CA ASN A 62 24.23 -22.95 8.37
C ASN A 62 24.96 -22.91 7.02
N ASP A 63 24.79 -21.82 6.24
CA ASP A 63 25.48 -21.67 4.95
C ASP A 63 27.01 -21.40 5.12
N ASN A 64 27.46 -21.01 6.32
CA ASN A 64 28.87 -20.77 6.63
C ASN A 64 29.58 -21.99 7.26
N GLU A 65 28.87 -22.98 7.78
CA GLU A 65 29.45 -24.24 8.28
C GLU A 65 29.83 -25.16 7.10
N MET A 66 30.85 -24.76 6.34
CA MET A 66 31.55 -25.67 5.44
C MET A 66 32.47 -26.59 6.27
N PRO A 67 32.39 -27.92 6.14
CA PRO A 67 33.41 -28.82 6.65
C PRO A 67 34.77 -28.38 6.10
N GLN A 68 35.77 -28.20 6.97
CA GLN A 68 37.15 -28.16 6.49
C GLN A 68 37.52 -29.59 6.11
N ASP A 69 37.37 -29.92 4.84
CA ASP A 69 37.85 -31.18 4.28
C ASP A 69 39.37 -31.26 4.49
N GLN A 70 39.80 -32.19 5.34
CA GLN A 70 41.16 -32.70 5.33
C GLN A 70 41.23 -33.66 4.14
N ASP A 71 42.16 -33.37 3.23
CA ASP A 71 42.40 -34.10 2.00
C ASP A 71 42.41 -35.62 2.23
N ASP A 72 41.52 -36.36 1.55
CA ASP A 72 41.80 -37.71 1.09
C ASP A 72 41.01 -37.96 -0.21
N ASP A 73 41.77 -38.04 -1.30
CA ASP A 73 41.39 -38.51 -2.62
C ASP A 73 40.88 -39.96 -2.48
N ASP A 74 39.60 -40.21 -2.79
CA ASP A 74 39.19 -41.53 -3.26
C ASP A 74 38.00 -41.44 -4.23
N ASP A 75 38.21 -42.14 -5.33
CA ASP A 75 37.49 -42.21 -6.58
C ASP A 75 36.20 -43.07 -6.46
N TYR A 76 35.16 -42.69 -7.20
CA TYR A 76 33.87 -43.38 -7.44
C TYR A 76 32.90 -43.68 -6.27
N GLN A 77 31.69 -43.08 -6.31
CA GLN A 77 30.45 -43.83 -6.05
C GLN A 77 29.19 -43.25 -6.72
N ASP A 78 28.69 -44.04 -7.68
CA ASP A 78 27.30 -44.29 -8.12
C ASP A 78 26.26 -43.16 -8.23
N ASP A 79 25.81 -42.93 -9.47
CA ASP A 79 24.57 -42.25 -9.83
C ASP A 79 23.35 -43.10 -9.40
N ASP A 80 22.94 -43.06 -8.12
CA ASP A 80 21.61 -43.54 -7.70
C ASP A 80 21.22 -42.99 -6.31
N ASP A 81 20.59 -41.81 -6.28
CA ASP A 81 19.49 -41.42 -5.36
C ASP A 81 19.19 -39.92 -5.55
N ASP A 82 18.14 -39.54 -6.28
CA ASP A 82 16.95 -39.07 -5.57
C ASP A 82 15.67 -39.41 -6.35
N LEU A 83 15.22 -40.65 -6.17
CA LEU A 83 13.84 -41.08 -6.33
C LEU A 83 12.95 -40.30 -5.33
N ILE A 84 12.56 -39.07 -5.67
CA ILE A 84 11.49 -38.36 -4.96
C ILE A 84 10.21 -39.19 -5.12
N TYR A 85 9.83 -39.91 -4.07
CA TYR A 85 8.61 -40.72 -4.00
C TYR A 85 7.43 -39.98 -4.64
N ASN A 86 6.88 -40.57 -5.71
CA ASN A 86 5.72 -40.12 -6.47
C ASN A 86 4.40 -40.26 -5.67
N THR A 87 4.38 -39.83 -4.41
CA THR A 87 3.13 -39.70 -3.68
C THR A 87 2.33 -38.52 -4.24
N PRO A 88 0.99 -38.61 -4.35
CA PRO A 88 0.16 -37.51 -4.87
C PRO A 88 0.31 -36.21 -4.05
N LYS A 89 0.79 -36.31 -2.80
CA LYS A 89 1.10 -35.16 -1.93
C LYS A 89 2.40 -34.45 -2.36
N ASN A 90 3.45 -35.19 -2.72
CA ASN A 90 4.73 -34.62 -3.18
C ASN A 90 4.59 -33.97 -4.57
N LYS A 91 3.86 -34.59 -5.50
CA LYS A 91 3.56 -33.99 -6.82
C LYS A 91 2.82 -32.65 -6.70
N ARG A 92 1.86 -32.55 -5.78
CA ARG A 92 1.14 -31.29 -5.51
C ARG A 92 2.04 -30.21 -4.93
N LYS A 93 2.98 -30.56 -4.04
CA LYS A 93 3.95 -29.62 -3.46
C LYS A 93 4.87 -29.05 -4.54
N ILE A 94 5.43 -29.91 -5.39
CA ILE A 94 6.32 -29.53 -6.50
C ILE A 94 5.59 -28.64 -7.52
N ASN A 95 4.38 -29.01 -7.93
CA ASN A 95 3.59 -28.19 -8.86
C ASN A 95 3.26 -26.82 -8.27
N ARG A 96 2.87 -26.75 -6.99
CA ARG A 96 2.58 -25.47 -6.32
C ARG A 96 3.82 -24.58 -6.24
N GLU A 97 4.99 -25.16 -6.02
CA GLU A 97 6.25 -24.42 -5.97
C GLU A 97 6.67 -23.92 -7.37
N ARG A 98 6.48 -24.75 -8.41
CA ARG A 98 6.71 -24.37 -9.81
C ARG A 98 5.76 -23.25 -10.26
N GLU A 99 4.49 -23.32 -9.86
CA GLU A 99 3.51 -22.26 -10.10
C GLU A 99 3.84 -20.97 -9.35
N LYS A 100 4.29 -21.08 -8.08
CA LYS A 100 4.74 -19.94 -7.28
C LYS A 100 5.94 -19.25 -7.91
N LYS A 101 6.96 -19.99 -8.35
CA LYS A 101 8.12 -19.49 -9.11
C LYS A 101 7.69 -18.84 -10.44
N LYS A 102 6.70 -19.41 -11.15
CA LYS A 102 6.12 -18.85 -12.39
C LYS A 102 5.21 -17.63 -12.14
N SER A 103 4.68 -17.45 -10.94
CA SER A 103 3.90 -16.27 -10.55
C SER A 103 4.78 -15.14 -10.01
N GLU A 104 5.84 -15.48 -9.27
CA GLU A 104 6.82 -14.53 -8.74
C GLU A 104 7.65 -13.92 -9.86
N SER A 105 7.97 -14.67 -10.92
CA SER A 105 8.66 -14.13 -12.10
C SER A 105 7.83 -13.13 -12.93
N ARG A 106 6.52 -13.05 -12.70
CA ARG A 106 5.61 -12.16 -13.45
C ARG A 106 5.35 -10.83 -12.77
N ILE A 107 5.69 -10.68 -11.49
CA ILE A 107 5.55 -9.42 -10.77
C ILE A 107 6.94 -8.79 -10.66
N LEU A 108 7.39 -8.21 -11.77
CA LEU A 108 8.62 -7.43 -11.81
C LEU A 108 8.34 -6.01 -11.30
N GLN A 109 9.27 -5.48 -10.49
CA GLN A 109 9.22 -4.07 -10.10
C GLN A 109 9.38 -3.20 -11.34
N PHE A 110 8.68 -2.07 -11.39
CA PHE A 110 8.69 -1.17 -12.55
C PHE A 110 10.10 -0.85 -13.08
N GLN A 111 11.07 -0.60 -12.19
CA GLN A 111 12.46 -0.36 -12.56
C GLN A 111 13.09 -1.52 -13.34
N SER A 112 12.88 -2.75 -12.89
CA SER A 112 13.39 -3.95 -13.58
C SER A 112 12.72 -4.20 -14.94
N VAL A 113 11.50 -3.69 -15.14
CA VAL A 113 10.83 -3.74 -16.45
C VAL A 113 11.42 -2.71 -17.40
N LEU A 114 11.74 -1.50 -16.91
CA LEU A 114 12.38 -0.46 -17.71
C LEU A 114 13.78 -0.88 -18.19
N GLU A 115 14.59 -1.48 -17.32
CA GLU A 115 15.92 -1.96 -17.68
C GLU A 115 15.86 -3.05 -18.76
N LYS A 116 14.94 -4.00 -18.62
CA LYS A 116 14.72 -5.08 -19.60
C LYS A 116 14.12 -4.59 -20.93
N ALA A 117 13.56 -3.39 -20.95
CA ALA A 117 12.97 -2.82 -22.16
C ALA A 117 14.02 -2.23 -23.11
N TYR A 118 15.30 -2.08 -22.70
CA TYR A 118 16.39 -1.57 -23.56
C TYR A 118 16.00 -0.33 -24.38
N LEU A 119 15.37 0.65 -23.74
CA LEU A 119 14.72 1.79 -24.42
C LEU A 119 15.66 2.60 -25.33
N GLU A 120 16.97 2.59 -25.03
CA GLU A 120 18.02 3.28 -25.81
C GLU A 120 18.28 2.64 -27.18
N THR A 121 17.91 1.38 -27.37
CA THR A 121 18.10 0.66 -28.65
C THR A 121 17.05 1.02 -29.70
N TYR A 122 15.93 1.64 -29.28
CA TYR A 122 14.88 2.04 -30.20
C TYR A 122 15.29 3.27 -31.01
N PRO A 123 14.98 3.30 -32.32
CA PRO A 123 15.11 4.49 -33.14
C PRO A 123 14.34 5.70 -32.58
N SER A 124 14.85 6.91 -32.83
CA SER A 124 14.32 8.18 -32.30
C SER A 124 12.86 8.49 -32.67
N HIS A 125 12.33 7.90 -33.75
CA HIS A 125 10.96 8.09 -34.20
C HIS A 125 9.94 7.20 -33.46
N ILE A 126 10.40 6.22 -32.68
CA ILE A 126 9.54 5.30 -31.94
C ILE A 126 9.33 5.88 -30.53
N PRO A 127 8.08 6.18 -30.13
CA PRO A 127 7.82 6.67 -28.78
C PRO A 127 8.08 5.57 -27.75
N THR A 128 8.89 5.88 -26.74
CA THR A 128 9.19 5.03 -25.59
C THR A 128 8.57 5.61 -24.33
N TYR A 129 8.66 4.89 -23.21
CA TYR A 129 8.20 5.41 -21.92
C TYR A 129 8.81 6.78 -21.58
N LEU A 130 10.08 7.01 -21.96
CA LEU A 130 10.79 8.25 -21.68
C LEU A 130 10.46 9.39 -22.66
N THR A 131 10.12 9.07 -23.91
CA THR A 131 9.87 10.09 -24.95
C THR A 131 8.39 10.42 -25.14
N SER A 132 7.48 9.62 -24.58
CA SER A 132 6.02 9.80 -24.67
C SER A 132 5.45 10.98 -23.86
N GLN A 133 6.24 12.00 -23.58
CA GLN A 133 5.81 13.20 -22.87
C GLN A 133 4.87 14.04 -23.75
N SER A 134 3.75 14.50 -23.19
CA SER A 134 2.87 15.45 -23.89
C SER A 134 3.53 16.81 -24.03
N SER A 135 3.27 17.51 -25.14
CA SER A 135 3.66 18.91 -25.31
C SER A 135 3.05 19.81 -24.22
N PRO A 136 3.70 20.93 -23.87
CA PRO A 136 3.16 21.89 -22.91
C PRO A 136 1.83 22.48 -23.39
N SER A 137 0.98 22.89 -22.45
CA SER A 137 -0.30 23.53 -22.75
C SER A 137 -0.10 24.83 -23.53
N ILE A 138 -0.86 24.99 -24.62
CA ILE A 138 -0.96 26.25 -25.38
C ILE A 138 -1.84 27.31 -24.69
N TYR A 139 -2.60 26.91 -23.66
CA TYR A 139 -3.52 27.79 -22.94
C TYR A 139 -2.93 28.26 -21.60
N PRO A 140 -3.25 29.49 -21.17
CA PRO A 140 -2.80 30.00 -19.88
C PRO A 140 -3.38 29.22 -18.71
N ALA A 141 -2.58 29.06 -17.65
CA ALA A 141 -3.01 28.39 -16.43
C ALA A 141 -4.14 29.17 -15.74
N ARG A 142 -5.20 28.46 -15.33
CA ARG A 142 -6.30 29.03 -14.55
C ARG A 142 -6.00 28.93 -13.06
N SER A 143 -6.21 30.01 -12.33
CA SER A 143 -5.95 30.07 -10.88
C SER A 143 -7.22 29.73 -10.09
N PHE A 144 -7.22 28.59 -9.41
CA PHE A 144 -8.30 28.15 -8.55
C PHE A 144 -7.96 28.31 -7.07
N CYS A 145 -8.99 28.53 -6.25
CA CYS A 145 -8.88 28.60 -4.81
C CYS A 145 -8.50 27.22 -4.28
N SER A 146 -7.39 27.10 -3.55
CA SER A 146 -6.97 25.81 -3.02
C SER A 146 -7.97 25.23 -2.02
N VAL A 147 -8.73 26.09 -1.33
CA VAL A 147 -9.69 25.70 -0.29
C VAL A 147 -11.00 25.15 -0.86
N CYS A 148 -11.64 25.85 -1.81
CA CYS A 148 -12.99 25.51 -2.29
C CYS A 148 -13.05 25.18 -3.80
N GLY A 149 -11.95 25.32 -4.54
CA GLY A 149 -11.90 25.05 -5.98
C GLY A 149 -12.52 26.12 -6.89
N GLY A 150 -13.14 27.18 -6.35
CA GLY A 150 -13.66 28.30 -7.13
C GLY A 150 -12.56 29.15 -7.80
N ILE A 151 -12.94 30.12 -8.65
CA ILE A 151 -11.97 31.06 -9.25
C ILE A 151 -11.32 31.88 -8.15
N SER A 152 -9.99 31.93 -8.14
CA SER A 152 -9.23 32.72 -7.15
C SER A 152 -8.97 34.14 -7.63
N SER A 153 -9.08 35.09 -6.71
CA SER A 153 -8.76 36.51 -6.96
C SER A 153 -7.52 36.97 -6.17
N TYR A 154 -7.09 36.19 -5.17
CA TYR A 154 -6.06 36.59 -4.23
C TYR A 154 -4.97 35.51 -4.09
N SER A 155 -3.78 35.92 -3.65
CA SER A 155 -2.64 35.06 -3.33
C SER A 155 -2.13 35.32 -1.92
N CYS A 156 -1.82 34.25 -1.19
CA CYS A 156 -1.19 34.33 0.11
C CYS A 156 0.26 34.81 -0.03
N LYS A 157 0.68 35.77 0.80
CA LYS A 157 2.04 36.33 0.79
C LYS A 157 3.10 35.37 1.36
N GLN A 158 2.69 34.37 2.15
CA GLN A 158 3.61 33.44 2.82
C GLN A 158 3.97 32.23 1.96
N CYS A 159 3.02 31.71 1.18
CA CYS A 159 3.16 30.44 0.47
C CYS A 159 2.70 30.49 -1.00
N THR A 160 2.26 31.65 -1.49
CA THR A 160 1.78 31.89 -2.87
C THR A 160 0.52 31.13 -3.30
N ASP A 161 -0.04 30.30 -2.44
CA ASP A 161 -1.33 29.63 -2.65
C ASP A 161 -2.46 30.64 -2.89
N ARG A 162 -3.40 30.25 -3.76
CA ARG A 162 -4.48 31.12 -4.22
C ARG A 162 -5.78 30.86 -3.44
N TYR A 163 -6.55 31.92 -3.18
CA TYR A 163 -7.86 31.85 -2.52
C TYR A 163 -8.88 32.82 -3.14
N CYS A 164 -10.18 32.54 -2.95
CA CYS A 164 -11.27 33.34 -3.52
C CYS A 164 -11.86 34.37 -2.55
N SER A 165 -11.83 34.13 -1.24
CA SER A 165 -12.50 34.97 -0.25
C SER A 165 -11.76 35.04 1.09
N PRO A 166 -12.04 36.04 1.94
CA PRO A 166 -11.46 36.13 3.29
C PRO A 166 -11.78 34.92 4.18
N ALA A 167 -12.94 34.27 3.98
CA ALA A 167 -13.28 33.04 4.68
C ALA A 167 -12.34 31.89 4.28
N CYS A 168 -12.06 31.75 2.99
CA CYS A 168 -11.06 30.79 2.50
C CYS A 168 -9.64 31.17 2.97
N PHE A 169 -9.32 32.46 3.10
CA PHE A 169 -8.03 32.89 3.64
C PHE A 169 -7.82 32.47 5.09
N LYS A 170 -8.84 32.61 5.96
CA LYS A 170 -8.76 32.13 7.35
C LYS A 170 -8.51 30.62 7.42
N LEU A 171 -9.33 29.84 6.72
CA LEU A 171 -9.17 28.39 6.67
C LEU A 171 -7.82 27.97 6.06
N HIS A 172 -7.34 28.71 5.06
CA HIS A 172 -6.01 28.53 4.50
C HIS A 172 -4.93 28.81 5.56
N ASN A 173 -5.00 29.93 6.27
CA ASN A 173 -4.02 30.33 7.27
C ASN A 173 -3.94 29.33 8.43
N ASP A 174 -5.07 28.77 8.85
CA ASP A 174 -5.14 27.87 10.00
C ASP A 174 -4.58 26.47 9.66
N ASN A 175 -4.91 25.93 8.48
CA ASN A 175 -4.71 24.50 8.19
C ASN A 175 -3.82 24.21 6.96
N ARG A 176 -3.55 25.19 6.10
CA ARG A 176 -2.88 24.96 4.80
C ARG A 176 -1.66 25.85 4.55
N CYS A 177 -1.55 26.97 5.25
CA CYS A 177 -0.46 27.93 5.08
C CYS A 177 0.82 27.36 5.67
N LYS A 178 1.62 26.70 4.82
CA LYS A 178 2.99 26.34 5.13
C LYS A 178 3.84 27.56 4.80
N LYS A 179 4.43 28.21 5.79
CA LYS A 179 5.37 29.33 5.59
C LYS A 179 6.38 28.89 4.52
N GLY A 180 6.38 29.58 3.38
CA GLY A 180 7.22 29.20 2.25
C GLY A 180 8.66 29.13 2.71
N LEU A 181 9.31 27.99 2.45
CA LEU A 181 10.77 27.93 2.42
C LEU A 181 11.19 28.73 1.19
N TYR A 182 11.37 30.04 1.39
CA TYR A 182 12.32 30.81 0.60
C TYR A 182 13.68 30.66 1.28
#